data_AF-F3G5D2-F1
#
_entry.id   AF-F3G5D2-F1
#
_cell.length_a   1.000
_cell.length_b   1.000
_cell.length_c   1.000
_cell.angle_alpha   90.00
_cell.angle_beta   90.00
_cell.angle_gamma   90.00
#
_symmetry.space_group_name_H-M   'P 1'
#
loop_
_entity.id
_entity.type
_entity.pdbx_description
1 polymer ?
#
loop_
_entity_poly.entity_id
_entity_poly.type
_entity_poly.pdbx_seq_one_letter_code
_entity_poly.pdbx_strand_id
1 'polypeptide(L)'
;EREAARRLGRRFLDIDIASIINDLIDVVTQMAMIVAGSTLAGGAIGAGVGSFFFGAGAVPMGMAGAAIGLELSTWILGILGLASIAEFFVDGLPRLVDHYVRGITVAWEGTRGEPGLNPFGGDDPQVVDRAAHHIAQGHEEVVILLLGAIVAYLTRGRGNASVLANEMQASKKGAKLGQWMLQHEDALTRHPDLQHAGPRKSALDKQEPPPPPPPPPPPNRRAEEPEPKRASGMPEHKVPCFNVSDKHLDRIPEFDRQLAGQEKGLNDLTVEEYLRGRKAFTDGVVVRDQKLARDARERFSSQIEAEFRDSLMADNIGAEQAKILAKEMANSKMSTLAALHNPDLFAGGKNVISDFGDRGINSSIGPQWKSRIAELDAAAKNVSEADRGIVKINAKLKRCD
;
A
#
# COMPACT_ATOMS: atom_id res chain seq x y z
N GLU A 1 -14.54 1.08 -14.75
CA GLU A 1 -15.55 1.80 -13.94
C GLU A 1 -16.96 1.78 -14.52
N ARG A 2 -17.27 2.52 -15.61
CA ARG A 2 -18.63 2.58 -16.19
C ARG A 2 -19.23 1.21 -16.52
N GLU A 3 -18.40 0.28 -16.97
CA GLU A 3 -18.83 -1.09 -17.24
C GLU A 3 -19.22 -1.86 -15.98
N ALA A 4 -18.37 -1.83 -14.95
CA ALA A 4 -18.63 -2.44 -13.65
C ALA A 4 -19.91 -1.86 -13.00
N ALA A 5 -20.05 -0.53 -13.00
CA ALA A 5 -21.24 0.15 -12.48
C ALA A 5 -22.53 -0.32 -13.16
N ARG A 6 -22.49 -0.53 -14.49
CA ARG A 6 -23.66 -1.00 -15.24
C ARG A 6 -24.00 -2.46 -14.91
N ARG A 7 -23.00 -3.32 -14.76
CA ARG A 7 -23.21 -4.74 -14.42
C ARG A 7 -23.76 -4.90 -13.02
N LEU A 8 -23.10 -4.26 -12.04
CA LEU A 8 -23.55 -4.22 -10.65
C LEU A 8 -24.95 -3.60 -10.52
N GLY A 9 -25.22 -2.49 -11.21
CA GLY A 9 -26.53 -1.84 -11.21
C GLY A 9 -27.65 -2.73 -11.77
N ARG A 10 -27.36 -3.59 -12.76
CA ARG A 10 -28.31 -4.60 -13.27
C ARG A 10 -28.47 -5.78 -12.33
N ARG A 11 -27.38 -6.23 -11.72
CA ARG A 11 -27.32 -7.43 -10.88
C ARG A 11 -28.00 -7.24 -9.53
N PHE A 12 -27.92 -6.03 -8.98
CA PHE A 12 -28.43 -5.67 -7.65
C PHE A 12 -29.49 -4.55 -7.74
N LEU A 13 -30.29 -4.59 -8.80
CA LEU A 13 -31.31 -3.58 -9.11
C LEU A 13 -32.48 -3.62 -8.11
N ASP A 14 -32.72 -4.79 -7.52
CA ASP A 14 -33.72 -5.07 -6.50
C ASP A 14 -33.38 -4.51 -5.12
N ILE A 15 -32.10 -4.26 -4.83
CA ILE A 15 -31.62 -3.69 -3.57
C ILE A 15 -31.21 -2.21 -3.68
N ASP A 16 -31.61 -1.51 -4.75
CA ASP A 16 -31.29 -0.10 -5.02
C ASP A 16 -29.80 0.24 -4.85
N ILE A 17 -28.93 -0.60 -5.40
CA ILE A 17 -27.48 -0.34 -5.37
C ILE A 17 -27.12 0.97 -6.08
N ALA A 18 -27.97 1.45 -6.99
CA ALA A 18 -27.73 2.64 -7.80
C ALA A 18 -27.48 3.91 -6.96
N SER A 19 -28.07 3.98 -5.76
CA SER A 19 -27.89 5.09 -4.81
C SER A 19 -26.46 5.23 -4.25
N ILE A 20 -25.70 4.13 -4.22
CA ILE A 20 -24.33 4.05 -3.68
C ILE A 20 -23.29 3.56 -4.69
N ILE A 21 -23.70 3.21 -5.91
CA ILE A 21 -22.82 2.53 -6.88
C ILE A 21 -21.57 3.34 -7.23
N ASN A 22 -21.70 4.67 -7.33
CA ASN A 22 -20.55 5.52 -7.61
C ASN A 22 -19.56 5.54 -6.44
N ASP A 23 -20.05 5.52 -5.20
CA ASP A 23 -19.19 5.45 -4.02
C ASP A 23 -18.49 4.10 -3.92
N LEU A 24 -19.21 3.00 -4.20
CA LEU A 24 -18.64 1.66 -4.26
C LEU A 24 -17.55 1.57 -5.33
N ILE A 25 -17.83 2.04 -6.55
CA ILE A 25 -16.84 2.05 -7.64
C ILE A 25 -15.63 2.90 -7.28
N ASP A 26 -15.82 4.10 -6.72
CA ASP A 26 -14.69 4.94 -6.29
C ASP A 26 -13.85 4.27 -5.18
N VAL A 27 -14.49 3.55 -4.24
CA VAL A 27 -13.78 2.75 -3.21
C VAL A 27 -12.94 1.64 -3.84
N VAL A 28 -13.50 0.86 -4.76
CA VAL A 28 -12.77 -0.25 -5.40
C VAL A 28 -11.77 0.25 -6.46
N THR A 29 -11.96 1.43 -7.04
CA THR A 29 -10.94 2.13 -7.84
C THR A 29 -9.72 2.48 -6.98
N GLN A 30 -9.91 2.98 -5.76
CA GLN A 30 -8.79 3.27 -4.85
C GLN A 30 -7.99 2.00 -4.51
N MET A 31 -8.68 0.88 -4.35
CA MET A 31 -8.03 -0.43 -4.18
C MET A 31 -7.24 -0.85 -5.43
N ALA A 32 -7.82 -0.67 -6.62
CA ALA A 32 -7.15 -0.94 -7.88
C ALA A 32 -5.88 -0.10 -8.04
N MET A 33 -5.89 1.16 -7.59
CA MET A 33 -4.70 2.02 -7.56
C MET A 33 -3.64 1.50 -6.59
N ILE A 34 -4.02 0.93 -5.44
CA ILE A 34 -3.07 0.25 -4.53
C ILE A 34 -2.45 -0.94 -5.25
N VAL A 35 -3.26 -1.82 -5.85
CA VAL A 35 -2.77 -2.98 -6.60
C VAL A 35 -1.88 -2.57 -7.77
N ALA A 36 -2.26 -1.53 -8.53
CA ALA A 36 -1.46 -0.97 -9.60
C ALA A 36 -0.14 -0.41 -9.07
N GLY A 37 -0.17 0.33 -7.96
CA GLY A 37 0.99 0.83 -7.25
C GLY A 37 1.97 -0.28 -6.82
N SER A 38 1.46 -1.35 -6.21
CA SER A 38 2.28 -2.48 -5.76
C SER A 38 2.81 -3.32 -6.94
N THR A 39 2.04 -3.44 -8.03
CA THR A 39 2.43 -4.19 -9.24
C THR A 39 3.46 -3.41 -10.08
N LEU A 40 3.28 -2.10 -10.25
CA LEU A 40 4.21 -1.20 -10.96
C LEU A 40 5.50 -0.95 -10.17
N ALA A 41 5.47 -1.10 -8.84
CA ALA A 41 6.67 -1.03 -8.03
C ALA A 41 7.57 -2.29 -8.17
N GLY A 42 7.07 -3.37 -8.77
CA GLY A 42 7.87 -4.50 -9.28
C GLY A 42 8.10 -4.49 -10.80
N GLY A 43 7.66 -3.46 -11.51
CA GLY A 43 7.74 -3.36 -12.97
C GLY A 43 7.76 -1.90 -13.42
N ALA A 44 8.97 -1.38 -13.66
CA ALA A 44 9.30 -0.10 -14.32
C ALA A 44 8.16 0.94 -14.57
N ILE A 45 8.10 2.00 -13.73
CA ILE A 45 7.52 3.36 -13.97
C ILE A 45 6.34 3.49 -14.97
N GLY A 46 5.16 3.87 -14.47
CA GLY A 46 4.11 4.50 -15.29
C GLY A 46 2.91 5.05 -14.50
N ALA A 47 2.95 6.37 -14.23
CA ALA A 47 1.85 7.31 -13.96
C ALA A 47 0.60 6.87 -13.16
N GLY A 48 0.51 7.34 -11.90
CA GLY A 48 -0.75 7.55 -11.19
C GLY A 48 -0.87 6.75 -9.88
N VAL A 49 -0.85 7.49 -8.76
CA VAL A 49 -1.31 7.12 -7.40
C VAL A 49 -0.80 5.81 -6.80
N GLY A 50 0.14 5.94 -5.86
CA GLY A 50 0.33 4.99 -4.75
C GLY A 50 1.57 4.11 -4.89
N SER A 51 2.48 4.21 -3.93
CA SER A 51 3.73 3.45 -3.93
C SER A 51 4.23 3.39 -2.50
N PHE A 52 4.17 2.21 -1.89
CA PHE A 52 4.87 1.91 -0.65
C PHE A 52 5.64 0.58 -0.83
N PHE A 53 6.92 0.60 -0.49
CA PHE A 53 7.76 -0.59 -0.37
C PHE A 53 8.45 -0.54 1.00
N PHE A 54 8.35 -1.61 1.80
CA PHE A 54 9.27 -2.14 2.85
C PHE A 54 8.54 -3.34 3.50
N GLY A 55 9.08 -4.55 3.66
CA GLY A 55 10.41 -5.12 3.39
C GLY A 55 10.46 -6.61 3.80
N ALA A 56 11.67 -7.18 3.77
CA ALA A 56 12.10 -8.54 4.14
C ALA A 56 11.94 -9.68 3.11
N GLY A 57 13.06 -9.99 2.42
CA GLY A 57 13.46 -11.37 2.10
C GLY A 57 12.95 -12.04 0.81
N ALA A 58 13.89 -12.27 -0.11
CA ALA A 58 14.04 -13.48 -0.93
C ALA A 58 13.07 -13.78 -2.10
N VAL A 59 13.69 -13.82 -3.30
CA VAL A 59 13.56 -14.87 -4.35
C VAL A 59 12.42 -14.71 -5.38
N PRO A 60 12.68 -15.09 -6.66
CA PRO A 60 12.01 -14.58 -7.85
C PRO A 60 10.70 -15.31 -8.16
N MET A 61 9.76 -14.58 -8.78
CA MET A 61 8.56 -15.09 -9.46
C MET A 61 7.78 -16.16 -8.68
N GLY A 62 7.09 -15.75 -7.61
CA GLY A 62 6.07 -16.61 -6.99
C GLY A 62 5.85 -16.36 -5.51
N MET A 63 5.05 -15.32 -5.20
CA MET A 63 4.20 -15.10 -4.01
C MET A 63 4.19 -13.63 -3.62
N ALA A 64 3.44 -12.82 -4.38
CA ALA A 64 2.95 -11.54 -3.89
C ALA A 64 1.85 -11.80 -2.84
N GLY A 65 2.24 -12.03 -1.58
CA GLY A 65 1.29 -12.32 -0.49
C GLY A 65 1.38 -11.36 0.69
N ALA A 66 2.59 -10.93 1.07
CA ALA A 66 2.79 -10.20 2.32
C ALA A 66 2.56 -8.68 2.19
N ALA A 67 2.99 -8.05 1.10
CA ALA A 67 2.89 -6.60 0.93
C ALA A 67 1.47 -6.14 0.54
N ILE A 68 0.84 -6.83 -0.43
CA ILE A 68 -0.53 -6.53 -0.87
C ILE A 68 -1.55 -6.83 0.25
N GLY A 69 -1.37 -7.91 1.02
CA GLY A 69 -2.28 -8.28 2.10
C GLY A 69 -2.36 -7.22 3.21
N LEU A 70 -1.21 -6.66 3.62
CA LEU A 70 -1.18 -5.59 4.61
C LEU A 70 -1.80 -4.29 4.08
N GLU A 71 -1.49 -3.89 2.84
CA GLU A 71 -2.02 -2.67 2.21
C GLU A 71 -3.53 -2.74 1.96
N LEU A 72 -4.03 -3.90 1.55
CA LEU A 72 -5.46 -4.11 1.40
C LEU A 72 -6.19 -4.17 2.74
N SER A 73 -5.54 -4.69 3.80
CA SER A 73 -6.09 -4.65 5.16
C SER A 73 -6.19 -3.24 5.72
N THR A 74 -5.19 -2.38 5.49
CA THR A 74 -5.22 -0.96 5.90
C THR A 74 -6.17 -0.14 5.04
N TRP A 75 -6.35 -0.49 3.75
CA TRP A 75 -7.39 0.09 2.88
C TRP A 75 -8.80 -0.16 3.40
N ILE A 76 -9.15 -1.42 3.75
CA ILE A 76 -10.48 -1.76 4.29
C ILE A 76 -10.75 -0.98 5.59
N LEU A 77 -9.77 -0.92 6.48
CA LEU A 77 -9.90 -0.20 7.74
C LEU A 77 -9.98 1.32 7.54
N GLY A 78 -9.18 1.88 6.64
CA GLY A 78 -9.07 3.33 6.43
C GLY A 78 -10.17 3.93 5.57
N ILE A 79 -10.62 3.22 4.53
CA ILE A 79 -11.60 3.74 3.55
C ILE A 79 -13.01 3.27 3.87
N LEU A 80 -13.18 2.04 4.36
CA LEU A 80 -14.50 1.51 4.71
C LEU A 80 -14.81 1.57 6.21
N GLY A 81 -13.79 1.66 7.09
CA GLY A 81 -13.98 1.61 8.54
C GLY A 81 -14.29 0.21 9.07
N LEU A 82 -14.00 -0.84 8.30
CA LEU A 82 -14.56 -2.17 8.48
C LEU A 82 -13.61 -3.14 9.20
N ALA A 83 -13.44 -2.98 10.52
CA ALA A 83 -12.65 -3.93 11.30
C ALA A 83 -13.35 -5.28 11.46
N SER A 84 -14.66 -5.26 11.68
CA SER A 84 -15.48 -6.44 11.97
C SER A 84 -15.59 -7.46 10.84
N ILE A 85 -15.34 -7.08 9.59
CA ILE A 85 -15.43 -7.98 8.43
C ILE A 85 -14.10 -8.16 7.70
N ALA A 86 -13.00 -7.67 8.25
CA ALA A 86 -11.67 -7.79 7.64
C ALA A 86 -11.27 -9.26 7.35
N GLU A 87 -11.73 -10.21 8.18
CA GLU A 87 -11.47 -11.65 8.00
C GLU A 87 -11.94 -12.19 6.63
N PHE A 88 -13.04 -11.67 6.08
CA PHE A 88 -13.58 -12.13 4.79
C PHE A 88 -12.68 -11.74 3.61
N PHE A 89 -11.96 -10.64 3.75
CA PHE A 89 -11.06 -10.15 2.73
C PHE A 89 -9.71 -10.85 2.76
N VAL A 90 -9.25 -11.34 3.93
CA VAL A 90 -8.03 -12.15 4.02
C VAL A 90 -8.11 -13.37 3.11
N ASP A 91 -9.25 -14.05 3.08
CA ASP A 91 -9.43 -15.26 2.28
C ASP A 91 -9.94 -14.99 0.86
N GLY A 92 -10.80 -13.98 0.68
CA GLY A 92 -11.48 -13.71 -0.60
C GLY A 92 -10.66 -12.86 -1.57
N LEU A 93 -9.95 -11.86 -1.06
CA LEU A 93 -9.34 -10.81 -1.87
C LEU A 93 -8.14 -11.26 -2.73
N PRO A 94 -7.24 -12.16 -2.26
CA PRO A 94 -6.11 -12.61 -3.07
C PRO A 94 -6.50 -13.21 -4.43
N ARG A 95 -7.69 -13.83 -4.49
CA ARG A 95 -8.22 -14.43 -5.73
C ARG A 95 -8.69 -13.38 -6.75
N LEU A 96 -9.10 -12.21 -6.26
CA LEU A 96 -9.67 -11.14 -7.09
C LEU A 96 -8.60 -10.19 -7.62
N VAL A 97 -7.46 -10.08 -6.91
CA VAL A 97 -6.30 -9.28 -7.31
C VAL A 97 -5.78 -9.70 -8.70
N ASP A 98 -5.90 -10.97 -9.08
CA ASP A 98 -5.48 -11.48 -10.39
C ASP A 98 -6.19 -10.78 -11.57
N HIS A 99 -7.46 -10.40 -11.42
CA HIS A 99 -8.18 -9.64 -12.46
C HIS A 99 -7.56 -8.26 -12.69
N TYR A 100 -7.16 -7.59 -11.61
CA TYR A 100 -6.49 -6.28 -11.70
C TYR A 100 -5.11 -6.41 -12.31
N VAL A 101 -4.30 -7.38 -11.83
CA VAL A 101 -2.96 -7.65 -12.37
C VAL A 101 -3.04 -7.95 -13.87
N ARG A 102 -3.94 -8.84 -14.31
CA ARG A 102 -4.12 -9.14 -15.74
C ARG A 102 -4.54 -7.93 -16.55
N GLY A 103 -5.48 -7.12 -16.06
CA GLY A 103 -5.91 -5.90 -16.76
C GLY A 103 -4.79 -4.87 -16.91
N ILE A 104 -3.99 -4.70 -15.85
CA ILE A 104 -2.80 -3.83 -15.86
C ILE A 104 -1.75 -4.38 -16.84
N THR A 105 -1.46 -5.68 -16.81
CA THR A 105 -0.52 -6.33 -17.73
C THR A 105 -0.95 -6.17 -19.19
N VAL A 106 -2.23 -6.39 -19.51
CA VAL A 106 -2.76 -6.22 -20.88
C VAL A 106 -2.63 -4.77 -21.35
N ALA A 107 -2.94 -3.78 -20.48
CA ALA A 107 -2.75 -2.37 -20.82
C ALA A 107 -1.27 -2.03 -21.03
N TRP A 108 -0.40 -2.59 -20.20
CA TRP A 108 1.04 -2.32 -20.19
C TRP A 108 1.77 -2.93 -21.39
N GLU A 109 1.43 -4.16 -21.77
CA GLU A 109 2.03 -4.86 -22.91
C GLU A 109 1.50 -4.31 -24.24
N GLY A 110 0.21 -3.99 -24.32
CA GLY A 110 -0.40 -3.54 -25.57
C GLY A 110 -0.22 -2.06 -25.92
N THR A 111 0.36 -1.24 -25.03
CA THR A 111 0.68 0.19 -25.29
C THR A 111 2.16 0.46 -25.58
N ARG A 112 3.00 -0.58 -25.63
CA ARG A 112 4.45 -0.49 -25.92
C ARG A 112 4.81 -0.31 -27.41
N GLY A 113 3.86 0.07 -28.26
CA GLY A 113 4.17 0.46 -29.64
C GLY A 113 4.98 1.74 -29.68
N GLU A 114 6.12 1.76 -30.37
CA GLU A 114 6.91 2.98 -30.57
C GLU A 114 6.12 4.00 -31.41
N PRO A 115 5.87 5.23 -30.93
CA PRO A 115 5.24 6.26 -31.74
C PRO A 115 6.16 6.62 -32.92
N GLY A 116 5.80 6.16 -34.13
CA GLY A 116 6.37 6.65 -35.38
C GLY A 116 7.32 5.71 -36.15
N LEU A 117 7.52 4.45 -35.75
CA LEU A 117 8.41 3.52 -36.47
C LEU A 117 7.71 2.39 -37.26
N ASN A 118 6.38 2.30 -37.23
CA ASN A 118 5.62 1.35 -38.04
C ASN A 118 4.55 2.04 -38.92
N PRO A 119 4.65 2.01 -40.27
CA PRO A 119 3.63 2.57 -41.16
C PRO A 119 2.30 1.80 -41.18
N PHE A 120 2.24 0.64 -40.52
CA PHE A 120 1.07 -0.26 -40.47
C PHE A 120 0.75 -0.79 -39.06
N GLY A 121 1.46 -0.34 -38.02
CA GLY A 121 1.29 -0.80 -36.64
C GLY A 121 0.68 0.31 -35.79
N GLY A 122 -0.64 0.42 -35.81
CA GLY A 122 -1.36 1.17 -34.78
C GLY A 122 -1.47 0.34 -33.51
N ASP A 123 -1.69 1.00 -32.37
CA ASP A 123 -2.19 0.35 -31.15
C ASP A 123 -3.32 -0.61 -31.53
N ASP A 124 -3.28 -1.87 -31.07
CA ASP A 124 -4.41 -2.78 -31.26
C ASP A 124 -5.64 -2.10 -30.63
N PRO A 125 -6.66 -1.71 -31.43
CA PRO A 125 -7.78 -0.90 -30.94
C PRO A 125 -8.54 -1.57 -29.80
N GLN A 126 -8.37 -2.87 -29.61
CA GLN A 126 -9.05 -3.68 -28.62
C GLN A 126 -8.24 -3.89 -27.34
N VAL A 127 -6.98 -3.46 -27.25
CA VAL A 127 -6.14 -3.62 -26.04
C VAL A 127 -6.73 -2.86 -24.85
N VAL A 128 -7.09 -1.58 -25.06
CA VAL A 128 -7.67 -0.75 -24.02
C VAL A 128 -9.00 -1.33 -23.55
N ASP A 129 -9.82 -1.83 -24.47
CA ASP A 129 -11.10 -2.46 -24.16
C ASP A 129 -10.92 -3.77 -23.37
N ARG A 130 -9.96 -4.62 -23.74
CA ARG A 130 -9.66 -5.87 -23.00
C ARG A 130 -9.09 -5.61 -21.61
N ALA A 131 -8.17 -4.66 -21.48
CA ALA A 131 -7.65 -4.23 -20.18
C ALA A 131 -8.75 -3.65 -19.29
N ALA A 132 -9.56 -2.74 -19.85
CA ALA A 132 -10.70 -2.15 -19.16
C ALA A 132 -11.72 -3.20 -18.73
N HIS A 133 -11.93 -4.24 -19.54
CA HIS A 133 -12.83 -5.35 -19.22
C HIS A 133 -12.35 -6.16 -18.00
N HIS A 134 -11.07 -6.53 -17.95
CA HIS A 134 -10.49 -7.25 -16.80
C HIS A 134 -10.51 -6.40 -15.53
N ILE A 135 -10.18 -5.12 -15.64
CA ILE A 135 -10.28 -4.19 -14.53
C ILE A 135 -11.75 -4.07 -14.08
N ALA A 136 -12.71 -3.98 -15.00
CA ALA A 136 -14.13 -3.91 -14.66
C ALA A 136 -14.64 -5.18 -13.96
N GLN A 137 -14.17 -6.36 -14.37
CA GLN A 137 -14.45 -7.63 -13.68
C GLN A 137 -13.91 -7.63 -12.24
N GLY A 138 -12.67 -7.16 -12.04
CA GLY A 138 -12.10 -7.02 -10.70
C GLY A 138 -12.96 -6.13 -9.79
N HIS A 139 -13.39 -4.96 -10.29
CA HIS A 139 -14.26 -4.05 -9.54
C HIS A 139 -15.62 -4.70 -9.17
N GLU A 140 -16.22 -5.44 -10.10
CA GLU A 140 -17.49 -6.14 -9.86
C GLU A 140 -17.34 -7.18 -8.73
N GLU A 141 -16.33 -8.04 -8.81
CA GLU A 141 -16.12 -9.11 -7.83
C GLU A 141 -15.75 -8.59 -6.43
N VAL A 142 -14.97 -7.50 -6.34
CA VAL A 142 -14.61 -6.92 -5.03
C VAL A 142 -15.84 -6.31 -4.36
N VAL A 143 -16.73 -5.66 -5.12
CA VAL A 143 -18.01 -5.16 -4.58
C VAL A 143 -18.88 -6.31 -4.09
N ILE A 144 -18.95 -7.42 -4.84
CA ILE A 144 -19.70 -8.61 -4.43
C ILE A 144 -19.10 -9.21 -3.15
N LEU A 145 -17.77 -9.30 -3.05
CA LEU A 145 -17.08 -9.76 -1.84
C LEU A 145 -17.41 -8.87 -0.64
N LEU A 146 -17.40 -7.54 -0.82
CA LEU A 146 -17.75 -6.58 0.23
C LEU A 146 -19.19 -6.76 0.71
N LEU A 147 -20.16 -6.80 -0.21
CA LEU A 147 -21.57 -6.98 0.14
C LEU A 147 -21.81 -8.36 0.77
N GLY A 148 -21.14 -9.39 0.26
CA GLY A 148 -21.20 -10.75 0.82
C GLY A 148 -20.61 -10.85 2.22
N ALA A 149 -19.52 -10.13 2.50
CA ALA A 149 -18.93 -10.04 3.83
C ALA A 149 -19.87 -9.34 4.83
N ILE A 150 -20.57 -8.29 4.40
CA ILE A 150 -21.62 -7.64 5.18
C ILE A 150 -22.76 -8.63 5.49
N VAL A 151 -23.27 -9.34 4.49
CA VAL A 151 -24.32 -10.35 4.68
C VAL A 151 -23.86 -11.46 5.64
N ALA A 152 -22.62 -11.92 5.50
CA ALA A 152 -22.07 -12.95 6.36
C ALA A 152 -21.91 -12.47 7.82
N TYR A 153 -21.58 -11.19 8.04
CA TYR A 153 -21.56 -10.60 9.37
C TYR A 153 -22.95 -10.56 10.00
N LEU A 154 -23.94 -10.07 9.25
CA LEU A 154 -25.33 -9.94 9.71
C LEU A 154 -25.98 -11.30 10.03
N THR A 155 -25.60 -12.35 9.31
CA THR A 155 -26.21 -13.69 9.44
C THR A 155 -25.50 -14.63 10.42
N ARG A 156 -24.21 -14.40 10.77
CA ARG A 156 -23.43 -15.28 11.68
C ARG A 156 -23.60 -14.98 13.18
N GLY A 157 -24.49 -14.06 13.56
CA GLY A 157 -24.80 -13.77 14.97
C GLY A 157 -23.70 -13.03 15.74
N ARG A 158 -22.70 -12.45 15.05
CA ARG A 158 -21.57 -11.71 15.66
C ARG A 158 -21.80 -10.20 15.81
N GLY A 159 -22.88 -9.63 15.28
CA GLY A 159 -23.22 -8.23 15.54
C GLY A 159 -24.52 -7.74 14.94
N ASN A 160 -25.01 -6.63 15.48
CA ASN A 160 -26.18 -5.91 15.01
C ASN A 160 -25.77 -5.00 13.83
N ALA A 161 -26.61 -4.87 12.79
CA ALA A 161 -26.38 -3.98 11.66
C ALA A 161 -26.00 -2.54 12.09
N SER A 162 -26.52 -2.09 13.23
CA SER A 162 -26.21 -0.79 13.84
C SER A 162 -24.75 -0.67 14.29
N VAL A 163 -24.14 -1.75 14.80
CA VAL A 163 -22.73 -1.78 15.22
C VAL A 163 -21.83 -1.66 13.99
N LEU A 164 -22.12 -2.44 12.96
CA LEU A 164 -21.39 -2.38 11.69
C LEU A 164 -21.53 -0.99 11.05
N ALA A 165 -22.74 -0.44 11.00
CA ALA A 165 -22.97 0.91 10.49
C ALA A 165 -22.22 1.99 11.29
N ASN A 166 -22.07 1.83 12.62
CA ASN A 166 -21.28 2.74 13.45
C ASN A 166 -19.78 2.64 13.16
N GLU A 167 -19.23 1.43 12.95
CA GLU A 167 -17.83 1.27 12.54
C GLU A 167 -17.55 1.96 11.19
N MET A 168 -18.49 1.82 10.25
CA MET A 168 -18.38 2.42 8.91
C MET A 168 -18.45 3.94 8.91
N GLN A 169 -18.92 4.59 9.98
CA GLN A 169 -18.94 6.05 10.10
C GLN A 169 -17.53 6.68 10.17
N ALA A 170 -16.48 5.87 10.33
CA ALA A 170 -15.09 6.33 10.28
C ALA A 170 -14.73 7.03 8.95
N SER A 171 -15.49 6.79 7.88
CA SER A 171 -15.33 7.51 6.61
C SER A 171 -16.67 7.98 6.05
N LYS A 172 -16.67 9.03 5.22
CA LYS A 172 -17.88 9.54 4.57
C LYS A 172 -18.55 8.48 3.68
N LYS A 173 -17.74 7.69 2.97
CA LYS A 173 -18.23 6.64 2.06
C LYS A 173 -18.74 5.42 2.83
N GLY A 174 -18.00 5.01 3.87
CA GLY A 174 -18.44 3.99 4.81
C GLY A 174 -19.76 4.38 5.47
N ALA A 175 -19.91 5.62 5.93
CA ALA A 175 -21.15 6.12 6.53
C ALA A 175 -22.34 5.99 5.58
N LYS A 176 -22.16 6.35 4.29
CA LYS A 176 -23.20 6.23 3.27
C LYS A 176 -23.56 4.77 2.97
N LEU A 177 -22.56 3.89 2.85
CA LEU A 177 -22.78 2.45 2.68
C LEU A 177 -23.46 1.82 3.90
N GLY A 178 -23.08 2.22 5.12
CA GLY A 178 -23.69 1.76 6.36
C GLY A 178 -25.16 2.20 6.48
N GLN A 179 -25.47 3.45 6.09
CA GLN A 179 -26.86 3.93 6.02
C GLN A 179 -27.69 3.17 4.98
N TRP A 180 -27.13 2.94 3.79
CA TRP A 180 -27.78 2.14 2.76
C TRP A 180 -28.01 0.70 3.23
N MET A 181 -27.01 0.06 3.85
CA MET A 181 -27.13 -1.28 4.42
C MET A 181 -28.28 -1.37 5.43
N LEU A 182 -28.41 -0.40 6.34
CA LEU A 182 -29.50 -0.36 7.32
C LEU A 182 -30.89 -0.23 6.66
N GLN A 183 -30.98 0.48 5.54
CA GLN A 183 -32.25 0.65 4.80
C GLN A 183 -32.62 -0.60 3.99
N HIS A 184 -31.65 -1.43 3.63
CA HIS A 184 -31.82 -2.57 2.71
C HIS A 184 -31.46 -3.92 3.34
N GLU A 185 -31.36 -4.03 4.67
CA GLU A 185 -30.88 -5.23 5.40
C GLU A 185 -31.61 -6.53 5.00
N ASP A 186 -32.95 -6.52 5.00
CA ASP A 186 -33.77 -7.69 4.67
C ASP A 186 -33.56 -8.16 3.22
N ALA A 187 -33.43 -7.21 2.30
CA ALA A 187 -33.25 -7.52 0.89
C ALA A 187 -31.82 -7.99 0.61
N LEU A 188 -30.83 -7.36 1.25
CA LEU A 188 -29.41 -7.69 1.17
C LEU A 188 -29.13 -9.12 1.66
N THR A 189 -29.67 -9.51 2.82
CA THR A 189 -29.44 -10.84 3.42
C THR A 189 -30.12 -11.98 2.64
N ARG A 190 -31.17 -11.68 1.88
CA ARG A 190 -31.91 -12.65 1.06
C ARG A 190 -31.39 -12.76 -0.38
N HIS A 191 -30.49 -11.88 -0.79
CA HIS A 191 -30.02 -11.83 -2.17
C HIS A 191 -29.17 -13.07 -2.53
N PRO A 192 -29.53 -13.84 -3.58
CA PRO A 192 -28.91 -15.14 -3.87
C PRO A 192 -27.41 -15.04 -4.19
N ASP A 193 -26.97 -13.97 -4.87
CA ASP A 193 -25.56 -13.76 -5.19
C ASP A 193 -24.68 -13.50 -3.96
N LEU A 194 -25.25 -13.13 -2.80
CA LEU A 194 -24.51 -12.75 -1.59
C LEU A 194 -24.49 -13.84 -0.52
N GLN A 195 -25.32 -14.88 -0.64
CA GLN A 195 -25.46 -15.95 0.36
C GLN A 195 -24.28 -16.94 0.40
N HIS A 196 -23.34 -16.86 -0.56
CA HIS A 196 -22.24 -17.84 -0.71
C HIS A 196 -20.83 -17.22 -0.76
N ALA A 197 -20.68 -15.95 -0.36
CA ALA A 197 -19.43 -15.20 -0.47
C ALA A 197 -18.36 -15.53 0.61
N GLY A 198 -18.20 -16.79 1.01
CA GLY A 198 -17.19 -17.23 1.99
C GLY A 198 -16.53 -18.56 1.64
N PRO A 199 -15.29 -18.84 2.09
CA PRO A 199 -14.59 -20.07 1.76
C PRO A 199 -15.32 -21.29 2.34
N ARG A 200 -15.61 -22.29 1.50
CA ARG A 200 -15.90 -23.65 1.98
C ARG A 200 -14.61 -24.18 2.64
N LYS A 201 -14.56 -24.23 3.97
CA LYS A 201 -13.55 -25.01 4.69
C LYS A 201 -13.72 -26.48 4.29
N SER A 202 -12.72 -27.05 3.60
CA SER A 202 -12.60 -28.49 3.44
C SER A 202 -12.49 -29.15 4.82
N ALA A 203 -13.24 -30.23 5.00
CA ALA A 203 -13.37 -30.97 6.26
C ALA A 203 -12.19 -31.92 6.54
N LEU A 204 -10.95 -31.50 6.29
CA LEU A 204 -9.73 -32.23 6.67
C LEU A 204 -8.71 -31.26 7.27
N ASP A 205 -8.92 -30.93 8.54
CA ASP A 205 -7.88 -30.68 9.54
C ASP A 205 -8.57 -30.45 10.88
N LYS A 206 -8.94 -31.56 11.52
CA LYS A 206 -9.26 -31.62 12.95
C LYS A 206 -8.30 -32.60 13.59
N GLN A 207 -7.17 -32.11 14.05
CA GLN A 207 -6.50 -32.62 15.26
C GLN A 207 -5.49 -31.58 15.72
N GLU A 208 -5.93 -30.73 16.64
CA GLU A 208 -5.06 -29.86 17.43
C GLU A 208 -4.59 -30.67 18.66
N PRO A 209 -3.28 -30.76 18.96
CA PRO A 209 -2.80 -31.43 20.16
C PRO A 209 -3.15 -30.60 21.42
N PRO A 210 -3.30 -31.23 22.59
CA PRO A 210 -3.84 -30.57 23.78
C PRO A 210 -2.88 -29.50 24.35
N PRO A 211 -3.42 -28.46 25.00
CA PRO A 211 -2.61 -27.33 25.51
C PRO A 211 -1.77 -27.73 26.73
N PRO A 212 -0.56 -27.14 26.90
CA PRO A 212 0.25 -27.35 28.09
C PRO A 212 -0.35 -26.68 29.35
N PRO A 213 -0.01 -27.14 30.56
CA PRO A 213 -0.61 -26.64 31.80
C PRO A 213 -0.14 -25.21 32.14
N PRO A 214 -0.96 -24.43 32.88
CA PRO A 214 -0.71 -23.02 33.15
C PRO A 214 0.42 -22.81 34.19
N PRO A 215 1.19 -21.71 34.09
CA PRO A 215 2.21 -21.36 35.07
C PRO A 215 1.59 -20.83 36.39
N PRO A 216 2.33 -20.89 37.53
CA PRO A 216 1.80 -20.47 38.83
C PRO A 216 1.62 -18.94 38.91
N PRO A 217 0.71 -18.45 39.78
CA PRO A 217 0.38 -17.03 39.86
C PRO A 217 1.50 -16.21 40.53
N PRO A 218 1.72 -14.94 40.12
CA PRO A 218 2.67 -14.05 40.77
C PRO A 218 2.14 -13.57 42.14
N PRO A 219 3.02 -13.24 43.10
CA PRO A 219 2.59 -12.84 44.44
C PRO A 219 1.97 -11.44 44.45
N ASN A 220 0.90 -11.34 45.24
CA ASN A 220 0.14 -10.14 45.62
C ASN A 220 0.90 -8.81 45.51
N ARG A 221 0.51 -7.96 44.55
CA ARG A 221 0.69 -6.51 44.66
C ARG A 221 -0.66 -5.89 45.00
N ARG A 222 -0.72 -5.26 46.17
CA ARG A 222 -1.88 -4.52 46.68
C ARG A 222 -2.30 -3.46 45.67
N ALA A 223 -3.61 -3.24 45.57
CA ALA A 223 -4.21 -2.19 44.75
C ALA A 223 -3.70 -0.81 45.20
N GLU A 224 -2.93 -0.15 44.35
CA GLU A 224 -2.84 1.31 44.31
C GLU A 224 -3.83 1.81 43.26
N GLU A 225 -4.57 2.84 43.62
CA GLU A 225 -5.58 3.50 42.79
C GLU A 225 -4.99 3.99 41.46
N PRO A 226 -5.78 4.00 40.37
CA PRO A 226 -5.28 4.41 39.06
C PRO A 226 -5.02 5.92 39.02
N GLU A 227 -3.75 6.30 38.91
CA GLU A 227 -3.36 7.65 38.51
C GLU A 227 -3.95 8.01 37.13
N PRO A 228 -4.27 9.29 36.88
CA PRO A 228 -4.90 9.72 35.63
C PRO A 228 -3.98 9.41 34.45
N LYS A 229 -4.50 8.65 33.47
CA LYS A 229 -3.82 8.28 32.23
C LYS A 229 -3.27 9.53 31.52
N ARG A 230 -1.98 9.82 31.70
CA ARG A 230 -1.23 10.71 30.79
C ARG A 230 -1.30 10.07 29.40
N ALA A 231 -1.63 10.85 28.38
CA ALA A 231 -1.61 10.37 27.00
C ALA A 231 -0.20 9.83 26.70
N SER A 232 -0.07 8.52 26.62
CA SER A 232 1.21 7.83 26.47
C SER A 232 1.59 7.85 24.99
N GLY A 233 2.38 8.85 24.58
CA GLY A 233 2.93 8.92 23.22
C GLY A 233 3.43 10.30 22.83
N MET A 234 4.31 10.37 21.84
CA MET A 234 4.73 11.62 21.22
C MET A 234 3.54 12.20 20.44
N PRO A 235 3.08 13.43 20.74
CA PRO A 235 2.05 14.08 19.94
C PRO A 235 2.48 14.22 18.48
N GLU A 236 1.51 14.20 17.55
CA GLU A 236 1.81 14.42 16.14
C GLU A 236 2.48 15.78 15.96
N HIS A 237 3.70 15.76 15.41
CA HIS A 237 4.46 16.94 15.05
C HIS A 237 4.36 17.18 13.55
N LYS A 238 3.72 18.30 13.18
CA LYS A 238 3.59 18.72 11.78
C LYS A 238 4.85 19.44 11.35
N VAL A 239 5.69 18.75 10.58
CA VAL A 239 6.92 19.30 10.03
C VAL A 239 6.55 20.38 8.99
N PRO A 240 7.27 21.51 8.92
CA PRO A 240 7.03 22.50 7.88
C PRO A 240 7.07 21.88 6.48
N CYS A 241 6.17 22.32 5.60
CA CYS A 241 5.95 21.68 4.30
C CYS A 241 7.19 21.70 3.40
N PHE A 242 7.27 20.77 2.44
CA PHE A 242 8.38 20.62 1.50
C PHE A 242 8.01 21.22 0.15
N ASN A 243 8.86 22.09 -0.39
CA ASN A 243 8.64 22.77 -1.65
C ASN A 243 9.03 21.87 -2.83
N VAL A 244 8.21 21.90 -3.88
CA VAL A 244 8.55 21.33 -5.19
C VAL A 244 9.11 22.46 -6.05
N SER A 245 10.24 22.22 -6.70
CA SER A 245 10.80 23.16 -7.68
C SER A 245 9.97 23.12 -8.98
N ASP A 246 9.86 24.26 -9.67
CA ASP A 246 9.21 24.36 -10.99
C ASP A 246 9.68 23.28 -11.99
N LYS A 247 10.94 22.86 -11.90
CA LYS A 247 11.54 21.82 -12.76
C LYS A 247 11.00 20.39 -12.48
N HIS A 248 10.22 20.21 -11.42
CA HIS A 248 9.75 18.93 -10.91
C HIS A 248 8.23 18.84 -10.84
N LEU A 249 7.51 19.83 -11.38
CA LEU A 249 6.05 19.83 -11.43
C LEU A 249 5.49 18.65 -12.24
N ASP A 250 6.24 18.18 -13.24
CA ASP A 250 5.96 16.98 -14.04
C ASP A 250 6.07 15.67 -13.23
N ARG A 251 6.70 15.72 -12.06
CA ARG A 251 7.04 14.57 -11.20
C ARG A 251 6.55 14.75 -9.77
N ILE A 252 5.46 15.51 -9.56
CA ILE A 252 4.82 15.64 -8.24
C ILE A 252 4.50 14.27 -7.60
N PRO A 253 4.00 13.25 -8.32
CA PRO A 253 3.76 11.94 -7.73
C PRO A 253 5.03 11.26 -7.18
N GLU A 254 6.18 11.39 -7.85
CA GLU A 254 7.48 10.94 -7.32
C GLU A 254 7.84 11.65 -6.03
N PHE A 255 7.66 12.99 -6.03
CA PHE A 255 8.01 13.82 -4.89
C PHE A 255 7.18 13.42 -3.67
N ASP A 256 5.86 13.29 -3.86
CA ASP A 256 4.93 12.89 -2.80
C ASP A 256 5.24 11.46 -2.33
N ARG A 257 5.63 10.52 -3.22
CA ARG A 257 6.12 9.18 -2.79
C ARG A 257 7.34 9.31 -1.90
N GLN A 258 8.40 9.95 -2.38
CA GLN A 258 9.67 9.99 -1.66
C GLN A 258 9.48 10.67 -0.30
N LEU A 259 8.65 11.72 -0.24
CA LEU A 259 8.29 12.37 1.01
C LEU A 259 7.50 11.46 1.97
N ALA A 260 6.56 10.65 1.44
CA ALA A 260 5.86 9.64 2.23
C ALA A 260 6.80 8.53 2.74
N GLY A 261 7.80 8.13 1.94
CA GLY A 261 8.85 7.21 2.37
C GLY A 261 9.67 7.77 3.54
N GLN A 262 9.97 9.07 3.52
CA GLN A 262 10.60 9.75 4.65
C GLN A 262 9.71 9.77 5.90
N GLU A 263 8.42 10.08 5.76
CA GLU A 263 7.44 10.09 6.86
C GLU A 263 7.33 8.71 7.51
N LYS A 264 7.13 7.68 6.68
CA LYS A 264 7.04 6.30 7.16
C LYS A 264 8.32 5.88 7.88
N GLY A 265 9.48 6.12 7.27
CA GLY A 265 10.76 5.79 7.88
C GLY A 265 10.97 6.50 9.22
N LEU A 266 10.60 7.78 9.33
CA LEU A 266 10.63 8.50 10.60
C LEU A 266 9.72 7.84 11.64
N ASN A 267 8.47 7.55 11.28
CA ASN A 267 7.47 6.99 12.18
C ASN A 267 7.71 5.52 12.54
N ASP A 268 8.62 4.83 11.83
CA ASP A 268 9.09 3.50 12.20
C ASP A 268 10.16 3.52 13.31
N LEU A 269 10.81 4.65 13.55
CA LEU A 269 11.80 4.82 14.61
C LEU A 269 11.13 5.07 15.97
N THR A 270 11.69 4.47 17.02
CA THR A 270 11.49 4.98 18.38
C THR A 270 12.10 6.37 18.53
N VAL A 271 11.61 7.17 19.49
CA VAL A 271 12.18 8.47 19.80
C VAL A 271 13.67 8.35 20.15
N GLU A 272 14.05 7.29 20.87
CA GLU A 272 15.44 7.00 21.20
C GLU A 272 16.28 6.72 19.94
N GLU A 273 15.80 5.87 19.02
CA GLU A 273 16.50 5.58 17.78
C GLU A 273 16.67 6.82 16.90
N TYR A 274 15.63 7.65 16.79
CA TYR A 274 15.69 8.92 16.07
C TYR A 274 16.76 9.85 16.66
N LEU A 275 16.73 10.10 17.98
CA LEU A 275 17.70 10.97 18.63
C LEU A 275 19.13 10.42 18.53
N ARG A 276 19.30 9.09 18.63
CA ARG A 276 20.58 8.41 18.43
C ARG A 276 21.08 8.57 17.01
N GLY A 277 20.23 8.39 16.00
CA GLY A 277 20.56 8.59 14.59
C GLY A 277 20.93 10.04 14.28
N ARG A 278 20.15 11.00 14.80
CA ARG A 278 20.44 12.44 14.68
C ARG A 278 21.79 12.79 15.27
N LYS A 279 22.08 12.32 16.49
CA LYS A 279 23.38 12.51 17.15
C LYS A 279 24.52 11.87 16.34
N ALA A 280 24.35 10.62 15.91
CA ALA A 280 25.37 9.91 15.14
C ALA A 280 25.70 10.61 13.80
N PHE A 281 24.70 11.19 13.14
CA PHE A 281 24.91 12.00 11.94
C PHE A 281 25.65 13.31 12.25
N THR A 282 25.24 14.04 13.29
CA THR A 282 25.87 15.31 13.70
C THR A 282 27.31 15.12 14.18
N ASP A 283 27.59 14.05 14.92
CA ASP A 283 28.93 13.70 15.42
C ASP A 283 29.82 13.09 14.31
N GLY A 284 29.29 12.88 13.10
CA GLY A 284 30.03 12.29 11.98
C GLY A 284 30.31 10.79 12.12
N VAL A 285 29.65 10.11 13.06
CA VAL A 285 29.75 8.66 13.28
C VAL A 285 29.04 7.88 12.18
N VAL A 286 27.88 8.37 11.74
CA VAL A 286 27.14 7.85 10.60
C VAL A 286 27.29 8.81 9.44
N VAL A 287 28.02 8.36 8.41
CA VAL A 287 28.19 9.07 7.14
C VAL A 287 27.61 8.24 6.00
N ARG A 288 27.26 8.92 4.90
CA ARG A 288 26.79 8.25 3.68
C ARG A 288 27.86 7.27 3.17
N ASP A 289 27.53 5.99 3.12
CA ASP A 289 28.42 4.96 2.56
C ASP A 289 28.15 4.78 1.06
N GLN A 290 29.12 5.23 0.26
CA GLN A 290 29.06 5.09 -1.20
C GLN A 290 29.12 3.64 -1.66
N LYS A 291 29.82 2.76 -0.93
CA LYS A 291 29.88 1.33 -1.25
C LYS A 291 28.53 0.68 -1.04
N LEU A 292 27.86 0.97 0.08
CA LEU A 292 26.52 0.46 0.34
C LEU A 292 25.53 0.86 -0.76
N ALA A 293 25.55 2.14 -1.17
CA ALA A 293 24.71 2.64 -2.25
C ALA A 293 25.04 1.98 -3.60
N ARG A 294 26.33 1.79 -3.93
CA ARG A 294 26.76 1.12 -5.15
C ARG A 294 26.34 -0.35 -5.17
N ASP A 295 26.61 -1.09 -4.09
CA ASP A 295 26.27 -2.51 -3.99
C ASP A 295 24.75 -2.73 -4.08
N ALA A 296 23.94 -1.82 -3.49
CA ALA A 296 22.49 -1.86 -3.64
C ALA A 296 22.07 -1.61 -5.09
N ARG A 297 22.67 -0.61 -5.76
CA ARG A 297 22.40 -0.30 -7.18
C ARG A 297 22.78 -1.45 -8.10
N GLU A 298 23.91 -2.11 -7.86
CA GLU A 298 24.34 -3.28 -8.63
C GLU A 298 23.32 -4.42 -8.49
N ARG A 299 22.91 -4.76 -7.27
CA ARG A 299 21.89 -5.79 -7.03
C ARG A 299 20.57 -5.46 -7.72
N PHE A 300 20.10 -4.22 -7.58
CA PHE A 300 18.85 -3.78 -8.19
C PHE A 300 18.95 -3.76 -9.72
N SER A 301 20.08 -3.33 -10.28
CA SER A 301 20.35 -3.37 -11.72
C SER A 301 20.28 -4.80 -12.27
N SER A 302 20.91 -5.77 -11.59
CA SER A 302 20.86 -7.18 -11.99
C SER A 302 19.45 -7.76 -11.91
N GLN A 303 18.67 -7.34 -10.92
CA GLN A 303 17.28 -7.77 -10.78
C GLN A 303 16.44 -7.28 -11.96
N ILE A 304 16.44 -5.97 -12.24
CA ILE A 304 15.63 -5.41 -13.32
C ILE A 304 16.12 -5.86 -14.71
N GLU A 305 17.43 -6.14 -14.87
CA GLU A 305 17.96 -6.75 -16.10
C GLU A 305 17.37 -8.16 -16.31
N ALA A 306 17.28 -8.98 -15.25
CA ALA A 306 16.65 -10.28 -15.34
C ALA A 306 15.16 -10.16 -15.69
N GLU A 307 14.44 -9.25 -15.04
CA GLU A 307 13.01 -8.98 -15.32
C GLU A 307 12.78 -8.51 -16.77
N PHE A 308 13.60 -7.59 -17.28
CA PHE A 308 13.51 -7.16 -18.68
C PHE A 308 13.82 -8.29 -19.64
N ARG A 309 14.85 -9.09 -19.37
CA ARG A 309 15.20 -10.22 -20.23
C ARG A 309 14.07 -11.24 -20.29
N ASP A 310 13.49 -11.57 -19.15
CA ASP A 310 12.40 -12.55 -19.06
C ASP A 310 11.14 -12.03 -19.78
N SER A 311 10.84 -10.73 -19.66
CA SER A 311 9.76 -10.06 -20.44
C SER A 311 10.03 -10.11 -21.95
N LEU A 312 11.23 -9.74 -22.39
CA LEU A 312 11.59 -9.74 -23.82
C LEU A 312 11.54 -11.16 -24.42
N MET A 313 11.96 -12.17 -23.65
CA MET A 313 11.86 -13.57 -24.07
C MET A 313 10.40 -14.05 -24.17
N ALA A 314 9.52 -13.60 -23.28
CA ALA A 314 8.08 -13.87 -23.39
C ALA A 314 7.49 -13.27 -24.69
N ASP A 315 8.06 -12.16 -25.17
CA ASP A 315 7.71 -11.51 -26.44
C ASP A 315 8.39 -12.17 -27.68
N ASN A 316 8.88 -13.40 -27.54
CA ASN A 316 9.58 -14.18 -28.58
C ASN A 316 10.88 -13.54 -29.10
N ILE A 317 11.50 -12.63 -28.35
CA ILE A 317 12.83 -12.11 -28.69
C ILE A 317 13.87 -13.19 -28.34
N GLY A 318 14.77 -13.48 -29.28
CA GLY A 318 15.82 -14.47 -29.09
C GLY A 318 16.72 -14.15 -27.89
N ALA A 319 17.13 -15.17 -27.14
CA ALA A 319 17.79 -15.02 -25.83
C ALA A 319 19.01 -14.07 -25.84
N GLU A 320 19.86 -14.12 -26.86
CA GLU A 320 21.02 -13.21 -26.99
C GLU A 320 20.58 -11.76 -27.21
N GLN A 321 19.58 -11.53 -28.05
CA GLN A 321 19.03 -10.19 -28.30
C GLN A 321 18.32 -9.65 -27.05
N ALA A 322 17.54 -10.49 -26.38
CA ALA A 322 16.84 -10.16 -25.14
C ALA A 322 17.82 -9.74 -24.04
N LYS A 323 18.97 -10.42 -23.92
CA LYS A 323 20.03 -10.08 -22.97
C LYS A 323 20.65 -8.71 -23.26
N ILE A 324 20.93 -8.39 -24.53
CA ILE A 324 21.50 -7.09 -24.91
C ILE A 324 20.52 -5.96 -24.58
N LEU A 325 19.27 -6.09 -25.03
CA LEU A 325 18.22 -5.10 -24.79
C LEU A 325 17.91 -4.92 -23.30
N ALA A 326 17.81 -6.02 -22.55
CA ALA A 326 17.56 -5.97 -21.12
C ALA A 326 18.64 -5.19 -20.36
N LYS A 327 19.91 -5.39 -20.73
CA LYS A 327 21.04 -4.65 -20.15
C LYS A 327 20.97 -3.16 -20.48
N GLU A 328 20.62 -2.81 -21.72
CA GLU A 328 20.44 -1.41 -22.13
C GLU A 328 19.28 -0.74 -21.37
N MET A 329 18.14 -1.43 -21.26
CA MET A 329 16.98 -0.97 -20.51
C MET A 329 17.29 -0.79 -19.02
N ALA A 330 18.00 -1.75 -18.40
CA ALA A 330 18.44 -1.67 -17.02
C ALA A 330 19.39 -0.49 -16.80
N ASN A 331 20.37 -0.28 -17.68
CA ASN A 331 21.30 0.86 -17.59
C ASN A 331 20.56 2.20 -17.73
N SER A 332 19.67 2.32 -18.70
CA SER A 332 18.84 3.51 -18.91
C SER A 332 18.01 3.81 -17.67
N LYS A 333 17.35 2.79 -17.11
CA LYS A 333 16.57 2.90 -15.87
C LYS A 333 17.43 3.35 -14.69
N MET A 334 18.54 2.66 -14.44
CA MET A 334 19.44 2.96 -13.32
C MET A 334 20.04 4.36 -13.40
N SER A 335 20.19 4.94 -14.59
CA SER A 335 20.71 6.30 -14.76
C SER A 335 19.83 7.38 -14.09
N THR A 336 18.51 7.12 -14.03
CA THR A 336 17.49 8.03 -13.48
C THR A 336 17.29 7.86 -11.98
N LEU A 337 17.65 6.69 -11.42
CA LEU A 337 17.36 6.36 -10.03
C LEU A 337 18.52 6.71 -9.09
N ALA A 338 18.18 6.96 -7.83
CA ALA A 338 19.08 7.04 -6.69
C ALA A 338 18.68 5.99 -5.65
N ALA A 339 19.68 5.44 -4.94
CA ALA A 339 19.44 4.65 -3.75
C ALA A 339 19.01 5.59 -2.61
N LEU A 340 17.91 5.26 -1.93
CA LEU A 340 17.27 6.11 -0.94
C LEU A 340 17.47 5.58 0.48
N HIS A 341 17.64 6.50 1.43
CA HIS A 341 17.51 6.24 2.85
C HIS A 341 16.13 6.74 3.30
N ASN A 342 15.35 5.88 3.96
CA ASN A 342 14.05 6.23 4.50
C ASN A 342 14.03 5.93 6.02
N PRO A 343 14.13 6.95 6.89
CA PRO A 343 14.31 8.36 6.56
C PRO A 343 15.76 8.68 6.16
N ASP A 344 16.02 9.88 5.66
CA ASP A 344 17.35 10.36 5.32
C ASP A 344 18.25 10.30 6.57
N LEU A 345 19.54 10.05 6.40
CA LEU A 345 20.50 10.04 7.51
C LEU A 345 20.49 11.36 8.30
N PHE A 346 20.29 12.48 7.61
CA PHE A 346 20.10 13.78 8.23
C PHE A 346 18.87 13.79 9.14
N ALA A 347 17.80 13.08 8.79
CA ALA A 347 16.59 12.96 9.59
C ALA A 347 16.64 11.78 10.59
N GLY A 348 17.83 11.27 10.94
CA GLY A 348 18.00 10.20 11.93
C GLY A 348 17.89 8.79 11.35
N GLY A 349 17.92 8.65 10.02
CA GLY A 349 17.89 7.35 9.35
C GLY A 349 19.11 6.48 9.65
N LYS A 350 18.94 5.17 9.44
CA LYS A 350 20.00 4.18 9.50
C LYS A 350 20.76 4.15 8.16
N ASN A 351 22.05 3.83 8.19
CA ASN A 351 22.85 3.66 6.97
C ASN A 351 22.54 2.33 6.28
N VAL A 352 21.32 2.22 5.76
CA VAL A 352 20.77 1.10 5.00
C VAL A 352 20.06 1.66 3.76
N ILE A 353 20.25 1.02 2.61
CA ILE A 353 19.45 1.37 1.43
C ILE A 353 18.10 0.73 1.58
N SER A 354 17.12 1.60 1.47
CA SER A 354 15.76 1.28 1.79
C SER A 354 14.98 1.15 0.47
N ASP A 355 15.13 2.10 -0.46
CA ASP A 355 14.32 2.16 -1.68
C ASP A 355 15.14 2.71 -2.86
N PHE A 356 14.56 2.73 -4.06
CA PHE A 356 15.08 3.45 -5.24
C PHE A 356 14.05 4.44 -5.75
N GLY A 357 14.48 5.65 -6.07
CA GLY A 357 13.60 6.69 -6.62
C GLY A 357 14.30 7.66 -7.52
N ASP A 358 13.54 8.56 -8.16
CA ASP A 358 14.10 9.56 -9.05
C ASP A 358 15.18 10.38 -8.33
N ARG A 359 16.37 10.44 -8.95
CA ARG A 359 17.53 11.10 -8.35
C ARG A 359 17.36 12.60 -8.23
N GLY A 360 16.67 13.23 -9.19
CA GLY A 360 16.40 14.67 -9.20
C GLY A 360 15.50 15.04 -8.04
N ILE A 361 14.41 14.30 -7.88
CA ILE A 361 13.48 14.44 -6.76
C ILE A 361 14.19 14.19 -5.42
N ASN A 362 14.97 13.12 -5.29
CA ASN A 362 15.71 12.83 -4.05
C ASN A 362 16.64 13.99 -3.67
N SER A 363 17.36 14.54 -4.65
CA SER A 363 18.25 15.69 -4.43
C SER A 363 17.52 16.99 -4.07
N SER A 364 16.22 17.08 -4.34
CA SER A 364 15.38 18.23 -3.97
C SER A 364 14.82 18.16 -2.54
N ILE A 365 14.65 16.95 -1.98
CA ILE A 365 14.06 16.74 -0.63
C ILE A 365 15.14 16.90 0.45
N GLY A 366 16.30 16.25 0.28
CA GLY A 366 17.36 16.20 1.30
C GLY A 366 17.79 17.56 1.88
N PRO A 367 18.09 18.58 1.04
CA PRO A 367 18.51 19.90 1.53
C PRO A 367 17.47 20.62 2.39
N GLN A 368 16.18 20.31 2.20
CA GLN A 368 15.07 20.98 2.88
C GLN A 368 14.97 20.62 4.36
N TRP A 369 15.56 19.49 4.78
CA TRP A 369 15.56 19.09 6.19
C TRP A 369 16.24 20.09 7.12
N LYS A 370 17.27 20.80 6.64
CA LYS A 370 18.07 21.71 7.48
C LYS A 370 17.23 22.77 8.19
N SER A 371 16.20 23.29 7.53
CA SER A 371 15.33 24.33 8.08
C SER A 371 14.10 23.77 8.80
N ARG A 372 13.93 22.44 8.87
CA ARG A 372 12.69 21.78 9.32
C ARG A 372 12.91 20.82 10.50
N ILE A 373 14.10 20.24 10.62
CA ILE A 373 14.36 19.17 11.58
C ILE A 373 14.40 19.65 13.05
N ALA A 374 14.71 20.92 13.29
CA ALA A 374 14.98 21.43 14.63
C ALA A 374 13.75 21.36 15.55
N GLU A 375 12.55 21.61 15.02
CA GLU A 375 11.31 21.53 15.80
C GLU A 375 10.92 20.08 16.11
N LEU A 376 11.18 19.16 15.16
CA LEU A 376 11.02 17.72 15.39
C LEU A 376 12.01 17.20 16.44
N ASP A 377 13.27 17.67 16.40
CA ASP A 377 14.29 17.38 17.42
C ASP A 377 13.83 17.84 18.81
N ALA A 378 13.21 19.03 18.91
CA ALA A 378 12.68 19.55 20.17
C ALA A 378 11.48 18.73 20.67
N ALA A 379 10.55 18.39 19.79
CA ALA A 379 9.38 17.57 20.12
C ALA A 379 9.80 16.17 20.63
N ALA A 380 10.79 15.54 19.98
CA ALA A 380 11.35 14.26 20.39
C ALA A 380 12.03 14.35 21.78
N LYS A 381 12.78 15.42 22.06
CA LYS A 381 13.44 15.63 23.36
C LYS A 381 12.47 15.84 24.52
N ASN A 382 11.26 16.36 24.25
CA ASN A 382 10.23 16.56 25.26
C ASN A 382 9.57 15.25 25.73
N VAL A 383 9.77 14.14 25.02
CA VAL A 383 9.35 12.81 25.48
C VAL A 383 10.23 12.38 26.66
N SER A 384 9.59 11.86 27.71
CA SER A 384 10.27 11.41 28.94
C SER A 384 11.31 10.33 28.62
N GLU A 385 12.46 10.36 29.29
CA GLU A 385 13.55 9.43 28.96
C GLU A 385 13.15 7.96 29.11
N ALA A 386 12.31 7.65 30.09
CA ALA A 386 11.77 6.31 30.32
C ALA A 386 10.92 5.80 29.15
N ASP A 387 10.27 6.71 28.42
CA ASP A 387 9.35 6.37 27.33
C ASP A 387 10.04 6.36 25.95
N ARG A 388 11.22 7.00 25.80
CA ARG A 388 11.87 7.20 24.49
C ARG A 388 12.16 5.90 23.73
N GLY A 389 12.44 4.81 24.44
CA GLY A 389 12.72 3.50 23.84
C GLY A 389 11.48 2.73 23.39
N ILE A 390 10.27 3.20 23.74
CA ILE A 390 9.00 2.50 23.48
C ILE A 390 8.10 3.35 22.58
N VAL A 391 8.12 4.67 22.78
CA VAL A 391 7.33 5.62 21.99
C VAL A 391 7.98 5.83 20.63
N LYS A 392 7.17 5.70 19.58
CA LYS A 392 7.57 6.01 18.19
C LYS A 392 7.53 7.51 17.93
N ILE A 393 8.35 7.94 16.96
CA ILE A 393 8.18 9.26 16.35
C ILE A 393 6.78 9.35 15.73
N ASN A 394 6.18 10.52 15.83
CA ASN A 394 4.90 10.84 15.22
C ASN A 394 5.05 12.14 14.44
N ALA A 395 5.63 12.05 13.24
CA ALA A 395 5.86 13.17 12.35
C ALA A 395 4.86 13.13 11.18
N LYS A 396 4.37 14.32 10.80
CA LYS A 396 3.59 14.52 9.58
C LYS A 396 4.39 15.40 8.61
N LEU A 397 4.64 14.88 7.42
CA LEU A 397 5.24 15.56 6.29
C LEU A 397 4.17 15.86 5.23
N LYS A 398 4.35 16.99 4.56
CA LYS A 398 3.49 17.40 3.44
C LYS A 398 4.25 18.25 2.45
N ARG A 399 3.81 18.24 1.21
CA ARG A 399 4.21 19.22 0.20
C ARG A 399 3.60 20.60 0.53
N CYS A 400 4.26 21.68 0.12
CA CYS A 400 3.68 23.03 0.22
C CYS A 400 2.56 23.20 -0.82
N ASP A 401 1.54 23.97 -0.45
CA ASP A 401 0.34 24.21 -1.27
C ASP A 401 0.65 25.06 -2.51
#